data_AF-A0A6F9CP17-F1
#
_entry.id   AF-A0A6F9CP17-F1
#
_cell.length_a   1.000
_cell.length_b   1.000
_cell.length_c   1.000
_cell.angle_alpha   90.00
_cell.angle_beta   90.00
_cell.angle_gamma   90.00
#
_symmetry.space_group_name_H-M   'P 1'
#
loop_
_entity.id
_entity.type
_entity.pdbx_description
1 polymer ?
#
loop_
_entity_poly.entity_id
_entity_poly.type
_entity_poly.pdbx_seq_one_letter_code
_entity_poly.pdbx_strand_id
1 'polypeptide(L)'
;MSLHSDIASLDRFGYCRIVGRIKDMIIRGGENIYPAEIEQFLHTHPKVQEAQVIGVRDERMGEQVCACIRLKEGQDCSREEIRDFCKGQISHFKIPHYVVFVDSYPLTASGKVGWLYDSVFSLS
;
A
#
# COMPACT_ATOMS: atom_id res chain seq x y z
N MET A 1 -10.38 21.97 -31.77
CA MET A 1 -11.19 21.39 -30.67
C MET A 1 -10.67 19.99 -30.41
N SER A 2 -10.21 19.79 -29.18
CA SER A 2 -9.79 18.55 -28.50
C SER A 2 -10.77 17.39 -28.70
N LEU A 3 -10.42 16.11 -28.56
CA LEU A 3 -9.17 15.36 -28.43
C LEU A 3 -9.55 13.91 -28.79
N HIS A 4 -8.61 13.17 -29.37
CA HIS A 4 -8.78 11.80 -29.81
C HIS A 4 -9.28 10.87 -28.70
N SER A 5 -10.33 10.10 -29.01
CA SER A 5 -10.82 8.99 -28.19
C SER A 5 -9.94 7.78 -28.48
N ASP A 6 -8.68 7.85 -28.06
CA ASP A 6 -7.75 6.75 -28.25
C ASP A 6 -7.81 5.76 -27.08
N ILE A 7 -8.29 4.59 -27.47
CA ILE A 7 -8.25 3.27 -26.84
C ILE A 7 -6.95 3.07 -26.05
N ALA A 8 -7.08 2.81 -24.74
CA ALA A 8 -5.99 2.23 -23.94
C ALA A 8 -6.30 0.75 -23.67
N SER A 9 -5.61 -0.10 -24.40
CA SER A 9 -5.56 -1.56 -24.24
C SER A 9 -5.03 -1.95 -22.86
N LEU A 10 -5.67 -2.93 -22.21
CA LEU A 10 -5.08 -3.68 -21.10
C LEU A 10 -3.83 -4.41 -21.61
N ASP A 11 -2.66 -3.96 -21.18
CA ASP A 11 -1.43 -4.74 -21.35
C ASP A 11 -1.24 -5.70 -20.17
N ARG A 12 -0.68 -6.86 -20.49
CA ARG A 12 -0.65 -8.14 -19.78
C ARG A 12 0.21 -8.14 -18.51
N PHE A 13 0.52 -6.98 -17.96
CA PHE A 13 1.39 -6.78 -16.79
C PHE A 13 0.78 -5.90 -15.68
N GLY A 14 -0.54 -5.66 -15.72
CA GLY A 14 -1.23 -5.15 -14.53
C GLY A 14 -0.74 -3.80 -14.03
N TYR A 15 -0.48 -2.85 -14.94
CA TYR A 15 -0.20 -1.46 -14.62
C TYR A 15 -1.38 -0.84 -13.87
N CYS A 16 -1.38 -0.95 -12.53
CA CYS A 16 -2.33 -0.27 -11.67
C CYS A 16 -1.78 1.12 -11.38
N ARG A 17 -2.00 2.02 -12.34
CA ARG A 17 -1.94 3.46 -12.07
C ARG A 17 -2.76 3.72 -10.80
N ILE A 18 -2.22 4.47 -9.83
CA ILE A 18 -3.00 4.97 -8.69
C ILE A 18 -3.97 6.02 -9.26
N VAL A 19 -5.03 5.57 -9.93
CA VAL A 19 -6.15 6.41 -10.37
C VAL A 19 -7.21 6.48 -9.26
N GLY A 20 -7.06 5.68 -8.20
CA GLY A 20 -7.88 5.80 -7.01
C GLY A 20 -7.31 6.90 -6.12
N ARG A 21 -8.17 7.82 -5.66
CA ARG A 21 -7.93 8.53 -4.39
C ARG A 21 -7.41 7.56 -3.33
N ILE A 22 -6.68 8.07 -2.33
CA ILE A 22 -6.62 7.43 -1.00
C ILE A 22 -8.07 7.05 -0.68
N LYS A 23 -8.39 5.76 -0.78
CA LYS A 23 -9.70 5.27 -0.38
C LYS A 23 -9.62 5.20 1.13
N ASP A 24 -10.60 5.77 1.81
CA ASP A 24 -10.70 5.65 3.26
C ASP A 24 -10.94 4.19 3.70
N MET A 25 -11.16 3.27 2.74
CA MET A 25 -11.56 1.89 2.99
C MET A 25 -11.05 0.92 1.92
N ILE A 26 -10.58 -0.24 2.35
CA ILE A 26 -10.23 -1.44 1.57
C ILE A 26 -11.31 -2.49 1.82
N ILE A 27 -11.76 -3.17 0.76
CA ILE A 27 -12.75 -4.26 0.85
C ILE A 27 -12.06 -5.58 0.56
N ARG A 28 -11.79 -6.37 1.60
CA ARG A 28 -11.07 -7.65 1.52
C ARG A 28 -11.97 -8.81 1.93
N GLY A 29 -12.33 -9.67 0.99
CA GLY A 29 -13.16 -10.85 1.27
C GLY A 29 -14.54 -10.50 1.87
N GLY A 30 -15.06 -9.31 1.56
CA GLY A 30 -16.31 -8.79 2.13
C GLY A 30 -16.13 -7.95 3.40
N GLU A 31 -14.92 -7.86 3.96
CA GLU A 31 -14.62 -7.08 5.16
C GLU A 31 -14.15 -5.66 4.83
N ASN A 32 -14.67 -4.67 5.56
CA ASN A 32 -14.25 -3.28 5.48
C ASN A 32 -13.03 -3.03 6.37
N ILE A 33 -11.94 -2.60 5.77
CA ILE A 33 -10.66 -2.32 6.44
C ILE A 33 -10.31 -0.85 6.23
N TYR A 34 -10.07 -0.11 7.30
CA TYR A 34 -9.68 1.29 7.26
C TYR A 34 -8.14 1.40 7.29
N PRO A 35 -7.48 1.85 6.20
CA PRO A 35 -6.02 1.93 6.14
C PRO A 35 -5.38 2.73 7.27
N ALA A 36 -6.01 3.86 7.64
CA ALA A 36 -5.53 4.76 8.69
C ALA A 36 -5.32 4.06 10.04
N GLU A 37 -6.15 3.07 10.38
CA GLU A 37 -5.98 2.30 11.62
C GLU A 37 -4.70 1.45 11.59
N ILE A 38 -4.39 0.86 10.43
CA ILE A 38 -3.20 0.04 10.24
C ILE A 38 -1.96 0.93 10.18
N GLU A 39 -2.03 2.07 9.51
CA GLU A 39 -0.97 3.08 9.49
C GLU A 39 -0.64 3.54 10.89
N GLN A 40 -1.64 3.98 11.65
CA GLN A 40 -1.47 4.43 13.04
C GLN A 40 -0.85 3.34 13.90
N PHE A 41 -1.27 2.09 13.74
CA PHE A 41 -0.68 0.96 14.45
C PHE A 41 0.79 0.73 14.03
N LEU A 42 1.09 0.69 12.74
CA LEU A 42 2.45 0.50 12.22
C LEU A 42 3.40 1.62 12.63
N HIS A 43 2.91 2.85 12.79
CA HIS A 43 3.69 3.97 13.34
C HIS A 43 4.13 3.76 14.79
N THR A 44 3.54 2.81 15.53
CA THR A 44 4.00 2.44 16.87
C THR A 44 5.20 1.47 16.84
N HIS A 45 5.51 0.87 15.69
CA HIS A 45 6.66 -0.02 15.56
C HIS A 45 7.97 0.76 15.74
N PRO A 46 8.91 0.30 16.59
CA PRO A 46 10.09 1.08 16.97
C PRO A 46 11.00 1.42 15.77
N LYS A 47 11.01 0.58 14.73
CA LYS A 47 11.83 0.77 13.51
C LYS A 47 11.14 1.55 12.39
N VAL A 48 9.83 1.79 12.47
CA VAL A 48 9.07 2.45 11.40
C VAL A 48 9.17 3.96 11.58
N GLN A 49 9.59 4.65 10.52
CA GLN A 49 9.56 6.11 10.44
C GLN A 49 8.21 6.59 9.90
N GLU A 50 7.72 5.93 8.86
CA GLU A 50 6.47 6.31 8.19
C GLU A 50 5.83 5.10 7.50
N ALA A 51 4.51 4.93 7.66
CA ALA A 51 3.75 3.85 7.04
C ALA A 51 2.58 4.42 6.23
N GLN A 52 2.33 3.85 5.06
CA GLN A 52 1.18 4.14 4.22
C GLN A 52 0.55 2.81 3.79
N VAL A 53 -0.77 2.71 3.91
CA VAL A 53 -1.50 1.47 3.65
C VAL A 53 -2.47 1.68 2.50
N ILE A 54 -2.44 0.75 1.55
CA ILE A 54 -3.31 0.78 0.38
C ILE A 54 -3.92 -0.59 0.11
N GLY A 55 -5.08 -0.58 -0.53
CA GLY A 55 -5.66 -1.78 -1.13
C GLY A 55 -5.01 -2.06 -2.47
N VAL A 56 -4.55 -3.29 -2.67
CA VAL A 56 -4.11 -3.78 -3.98
C VAL A 56 -5.10 -4.82 -4.48
N ARG A 57 -5.38 -4.84 -5.78
CA ARG A 57 -6.30 -5.82 -6.38
C ARG A 57 -5.80 -7.23 -6.12
N ASP A 58 -6.73 -8.12 -5.80
CA ASP A 58 -6.50 -9.54 -5.58
C ASP A 58 -7.66 -10.34 -6.18
N GLU A 59 -7.34 -11.34 -6.99
CA GLU A 59 -8.34 -12.12 -7.72
C GLU A 59 -9.29 -12.92 -6.82
N ARG A 60 -8.83 -13.28 -5.62
CA ARG A 60 -9.57 -14.15 -4.69
C ARG A 60 -10.33 -13.35 -3.64
N MET A 61 -9.71 -12.30 -3.12
CA MET A 61 -10.22 -11.51 -2.00
C MET A 61 -10.80 -10.16 -2.43
N GLY A 62 -10.76 -9.82 -3.72
CA GLY A 62 -11.10 -8.49 -4.24
C GLY A 62 -9.96 -7.49 -4.03
N GLU A 63 -9.62 -7.21 -2.76
CA GLU A 63 -8.45 -6.42 -2.38
C GLU A 63 -7.62 -7.10 -1.28
N GLN A 64 -6.32 -6.80 -1.23
CA GLN A 64 -5.41 -7.13 -0.13
C GLN A 64 -4.80 -5.87 0.47
N VAL A 65 -4.42 -5.97 1.74
CA VAL A 65 -3.69 -4.91 2.43
C VAL A 65 -2.21 -4.94 2.00
N CYS A 66 -1.73 -3.81 1.49
CA CYS A 66 -0.32 -3.56 1.22
C CYS A 66 0.17 -2.40 2.11
N ALA A 67 1.20 -2.65 2.91
CA ALA A 67 1.89 -1.63 3.70
C ALA A 67 3.17 -1.21 2.99
N CYS A 68 3.25 0.06 2.61
CA CYS A 68 4.49 0.72 2.23
C CYS A 68 5.09 1.32 3.50
N ILE A 69 6.38 1.07 3.74
CA ILE A 69 7.05 1.42 4.99
C ILE A 69 8.38 2.09 4.68
N ARG A 70 8.60 3.28 5.25
CA ARG A 70 9.93 3.85 5.40
C ARG A 70 10.44 3.54 6.80
N LEU A 71 11.60 2.92 6.88
CA LEU A 71 12.28 2.66 8.14
C LEU A 71 12.98 3.92 8.66
N LYS A 72 13.25 3.93 9.96
CA LYS A 72 14.16 4.92 10.55
C LYS A 72 15.57 4.69 10.02
N GLU A 73 16.36 5.77 9.96
CA GLU A 73 17.74 5.70 9.48
C GLU A 73 18.56 4.67 10.26
N GLY A 74 19.33 3.86 9.54
CA GLY A 74 20.18 2.80 10.11
C GLY A 74 19.42 1.60 10.68
N GLN A 75 18.09 1.51 10.52
CA GLN A 75 17.31 0.33 10.91
C GLN A 75 17.10 -0.62 9.73
N ASP A 76 17.01 -1.91 10.05
CA ASP A 76 16.60 -2.97 9.13
C ASP A 76 15.44 -3.77 9.76
N CYS A 77 14.53 -4.23 8.92
CA CYS A 77 13.31 -4.92 9.30
C CYS A 77 12.88 -5.86 8.17
N SER A 78 12.49 -7.09 8.51
CA SER A 78 11.93 -8.01 7.52
C SER A 78 10.42 -7.82 7.36
N ARG A 79 9.87 -8.34 6.26
CA ARG A 79 8.42 -8.35 6.04
C ARG A 79 7.72 -9.20 7.11
N GLU A 80 8.35 -10.28 7.53
CA GLU A 80 7.90 -11.19 8.58
C GLU A 80 7.86 -10.48 9.92
N GLU A 81 8.88 -9.67 10.26
CA GLU A 81 8.90 -8.89 11.50
C GLU A 81 7.71 -7.93 11.59
N ILE A 82 7.40 -7.21 10.50
CA ILE A 82 6.21 -6.35 10.42
C ILE A 82 4.91 -7.14 10.59
N ARG A 83 4.80 -8.29 9.92
CA ARG A 83 3.60 -9.14 10.02
C ARG A 83 3.44 -9.73 11.42
N ASP A 84 4.52 -10.14 12.04
CA ASP A 84 4.55 -10.70 13.39
C ASP A 84 4.20 -9.65 14.43
N PHE A 85 4.66 -8.41 14.25
CA PHE A 85 4.25 -7.28 15.09
C PHE A 85 2.74 -7.03 15.06
N CYS A 86 2.08 -7.27 13.93
CA CYS A 86 0.63 -7.14 13.80
C CYS A 86 -0.15 -8.32 14.42
N LYS A 87 0.45 -9.52 14.52
CA LYS A 87 -0.25 -10.72 15.01
C LYS A 87 -0.64 -10.55 16.48
N GLY A 88 -1.89 -10.90 16.80
CA GLY A 88 -2.43 -10.80 18.17
C GLY A 88 -2.78 -9.38 18.60
N GLN A 89 -2.32 -8.36 17.87
CA GLN A 89 -2.55 -6.94 18.19
C GLN A 89 -3.68 -6.33 17.36
N ILE A 90 -3.82 -6.77 16.09
CA ILE A 90 -4.91 -6.38 15.20
C ILE A 90 -5.59 -7.61 14.59
N SER A 91 -6.82 -7.45 14.10
CA SER A 91 -7.55 -8.52 13.41
C SER A 91 -6.76 -9.06 12.22
N HIS A 92 -6.79 -10.38 12.01
CA HIS A 92 -6.09 -11.07 10.93
C HIS A 92 -6.36 -10.46 9.53
N PHE A 93 -7.58 -9.97 9.31
CA PHE A 93 -7.94 -9.35 8.03
C PHE A 93 -7.19 -8.04 7.77
N LYS A 94 -6.74 -7.35 8.82
CA LYS A 94 -5.99 -6.08 8.76
C LYS A 94 -4.48 -6.29 8.64
N ILE A 95 -3.97 -7.50 8.87
CA ILE A 95 -2.53 -7.77 8.77
C ILE A 95 -2.10 -7.60 7.31
N PRO A 96 -1.08 -6.75 7.03
CA PRO A 96 -0.58 -6.57 5.67
C PRO A 96 -0.18 -7.89 5.02
N HIS A 97 -0.74 -8.16 3.84
CA HIS A 97 -0.34 -9.30 3.04
C HIS A 97 0.97 -8.98 2.31
N TYR A 98 1.06 -7.77 1.78
CA TYR A 98 2.27 -7.22 1.17
C TYR A 98 2.90 -6.19 2.12
N VAL A 99 4.22 -6.26 2.26
CA VAL A 99 5.04 -5.29 2.98
C VAL A 99 6.16 -4.87 2.05
N VAL A 100 6.29 -3.57 1.82
CA VAL A 100 7.21 -2.98 0.86
C VAL A 100 7.99 -1.88 1.56
N PHE A 101 9.31 -1.97 1.52
CA PHE A 101 10.17 -0.93 2.06
C PHE A 101 10.49 0.10 0.98
N VAL A 102 10.39 1.38 1.34
CA VAL A 102 10.64 2.51 0.44
C VAL A 102 11.59 3.51 1.10
N ASP A 103 12.49 4.08 0.32
CA ASP A 103 13.42 5.12 0.82
C ASP A 103 12.72 6.48 0.96
N SER A 104 11.69 6.73 0.14
CA SER A 104 10.90 7.95 0.19
C SER A 104 9.51 7.72 -0.41
N TYR A 105 8.56 8.56 -0.01
CA TYR A 105 7.26 8.64 -0.65
C TYR A 105 7.29 9.75 -1.68
N PRO A 106 6.84 9.53 -2.93
CA PRO A 106 6.69 10.61 -3.89
C PRO A 106 5.56 11.53 -3.41
N LEU A 107 5.94 12.60 -2.72
CA LEU A 107 5.06 13.71 -2.39
C LEU A 107 4.64 14.37 -3.70
N THR A 108 3.34 14.38 -4.01
CA THR A 108 2.85 15.42 -4.93
C THR A 108 2.92 16.76 -4.21
N ALA A 109 3.08 17.87 -4.94
CA ALA A 109 3.17 19.24 -4.39
C ALA A 109 1.97 19.67 -3.50
N SER A 110 0.92 18.84 -3.40
CA SER A 110 -0.24 19.00 -2.51
C SER A 110 -0.17 18.16 -1.22
N GLY A 111 0.95 17.48 -0.94
CA GLY A 111 1.08 16.57 0.22
C GLY A 111 0.31 15.25 0.07
N LYS A 112 -0.15 14.91 -1.14
CA LYS A 112 -0.82 13.64 -1.43
C LYS A 112 0.18 12.64 -2.01
N VAL A 113 0.16 11.41 -1.49
CA VAL A 113 0.93 10.27 -2.01
C VAL A 113 0.40 9.91 -3.39
N GLY A 114 1.19 10.16 -4.44
CA GLY A 114 0.72 10.06 -5.83
C GLY A 114 1.16 8.82 -6.61
N TRP A 115 2.29 8.19 -6.25
CA TRP A 115 3.00 7.28 -7.17
C TRP A 115 3.74 6.12 -6.50
N LEU A 116 3.12 5.42 -5.55
CA LEU A 116 3.76 4.26 -4.90
C LEU A 116 3.79 2.99 -5.76
N TYR A 117 2.95 2.85 -6.79
CA TYR A 117 2.80 1.56 -7.49
C TYR A 117 3.90 1.28 -8.53
N ASP A 118 4.28 2.27 -9.35
CA ASP A 118 5.26 2.08 -10.43
C ASP A 118 6.67 1.76 -9.91
N SER A 119 7.08 2.30 -8.76
CA SER A 119 8.42 2.06 -8.21
C SER A 119 8.56 0.71 -7.51
N VAL A 120 7.45 0.14 -7.03
CA VAL A 120 7.43 -1.06 -6.19
C VAL A 120 7.35 -2.35 -7.01
N PHE A 121 6.66 -2.32 -8.16
CA PHE A 121 6.43 -3.50 -9.00
C PHE A 121 7.23 -3.52 -10.32
N SER A 122 8.11 -2.54 -10.55
CA SER A 122 9.07 -2.56 -11.68
C SER A 122 10.38 -3.32 -11.35
N LEU A 123 10.54 -3.78 -10.11
CA LEU A 123 11.74 -4.48 -9.61
C LEU A 123 11.50 -5.96 -9.27
N SER A 124 10.47 -6.60 -9.86
CA SER A 124 10.19 -8.04 -9.69
C SER A 124 9.93 -8.72 -11.02
#